data_AF-A0A1Y1Q723-F1
#
_entry.id   AF-A0A1Y1Q723-F1
#
_cell.length_a   1.000
_cell.length_b   1.000
_cell.length_c   1.000
_cell.angle_alpha   90.00
_cell.angle_beta   90.00
_cell.angle_gamma   90.00
#
_symmetry.space_group_name_H-M   'P 1'
#
loop_
_entity.id
_entity.type
_entity.pdbx_description
1 polymer ?
#
loop_
_entity_poly.entity_id
_entity_poly.type
_entity_poly.pdbx_seq_one_letter_code
_entity_poly.pdbx_strand_id
1 'polypeptide(L)'
;MSQQQDKAIRERFNIGGALSYQVLDSKKDGKLSAGDTLVVSGGITGGEISRQKLTAKDVKAINSGSTSSTPQQQLDANRQKWDSLGISDYSFTLQRSCFCTPESTRPINIQVRGDSVTSARYADTGELIPDDRQTNKQSIYNMNADGVFNLIEQGIKSGASRCKI
;
A
#
# COMPACT_ATOMS: atom_id res chain seq x y z
N MET A 1 4.74 -0.36 28.50
CA MET A 1 5.10 0.07 27.14
C MET A 1 5.90 1.35 27.25
N SER A 2 7.05 1.49 26.58
CA SER A 2 7.83 2.73 26.57
C SER A 2 7.29 3.74 25.54
N GLN A 3 7.64 5.02 25.67
CA GLN A 3 7.30 6.06 24.66
C GLN A 3 7.85 5.72 23.27
N GLN A 4 9.04 5.11 23.21
CA GLN A 4 9.66 4.66 21.97
C GLN A 4 8.86 3.53 21.30
N GLN A 5 8.34 2.60 22.10
CA GLN A 5 7.49 1.52 21.61
C GLN A 5 6.11 2.05 21.18
N ASP A 6 5.52 3.02 21.89
CA ASP A 6 4.25 3.66 21.49
C ASP A 6 4.37 4.33 20.12
N LYS A 7 5.40 5.17 19.94
CA LYS A 7 5.67 5.81 18.66
C LYS A 7 5.85 4.79 17.53
N ALA A 8 6.68 3.75 17.76
CA ALA A 8 6.93 2.72 16.77
C ALA A 8 5.68 1.91 16.41
N ILE A 9 4.79 1.62 17.37
CA ILE A 9 3.49 0.98 17.09
C ILE A 9 2.63 1.89 16.22
N ARG A 10 2.48 3.16 16.61
CA ARG A 10 1.63 4.11 15.88
C ARG A 10 2.07 4.29 14.44
N GLU A 11 3.36 4.47 14.19
CA GLU A 11 3.88 4.65 12.84
C GLU A 11 3.81 3.36 12.02
N ARG A 12 4.18 2.22 12.62
CA ARG A 12 4.19 0.93 11.92
C ARG A 12 2.81 0.47 11.47
N PHE A 13 1.79 0.73 12.29
CA PHE A 13 0.40 0.33 12.03
C PHE A 13 -0.47 1.50 11.57
N ASN A 14 0.14 2.64 11.23
CA ASN A 14 -0.54 3.84 10.74
C ASN A 14 -1.72 4.30 11.61
N ILE A 15 -1.51 4.31 12.94
CA ILE A 15 -2.51 4.67 13.94
C ILE A 15 -2.48 6.18 14.16
N GLY A 16 -3.38 6.88 13.48
CA GLY A 16 -3.54 8.34 13.61
C GLY A 16 -3.91 8.79 15.02
N GLY A 17 -3.75 10.09 15.31
CA GLY A 17 -3.96 10.65 16.66
C GLY A 17 -5.38 10.51 17.22
N ALA A 18 -6.39 10.36 16.36
CA ALA A 18 -7.78 10.11 16.76
C ALA A 18 -8.08 8.64 17.07
N LEU A 19 -7.13 7.73 16.85
CA LEU A 19 -7.27 6.29 17.09
C LEU A 19 -6.52 5.88 18.36
N SER A 20 -7.13 4.95 19.10
CA SER A 20 -6.54 4.27 20.24
C SER A 20 -6.10 2.86 19.86
N TYR A 21 -5.22 2.28 20.67
CA TYR A 21 -4.84 0.90 20.49
C TYR A 21 -4.59 0.20 21.82
N GLN A 22 -4.73 -1.12 21.82
CA GLN A 22 -4.41 -2.00 22.92
C GLN A 22 -3.60 -3.19 22.41
N VAL A 23 -2.59 -3.61 23.18
CA VAL A 23 -1.88 -4.86 22.92
C VAL A 23 -2.37 -5.90 23.93
N LEU A 24 -3.00 -6.95 23.44
CA LEU A 24 -3.40 -8.12 24.23
C LEU A 24 -2.21 -9.08 24.30
N ASP A 25 -1.60 -9.14 25.48
CA ASP A 25 -0.50 -10.05 25.78
C ASP A 25 -1.00 -11.49 25.80
N SER A 26 -0.57 -12.27 24.80
CA SER A 26 -1.03 -13.65 24.65
C SER A 26 -0.38 -14.59 25.66
N LYS A 27 0.79 -14.24 26.20
CA LYS A 27 1.57 -15.08 27.12
C LYS A 27 1.41 -14.66 28.58
N LYS A 28 0.83 -13.48 28.82
CA LYS A 28 0.63 -12.87 30.15
C LYS A 28 1.94 -12.68 30.90
N ASP A 29 3.03 -12.43 30.19
CA ASP A 29 4.37 -12.22 30.75
C ASP A 29 4.72 -10.72 30.92
N GLY A 30 3.81 -9.83 30.52
CA GLY A 30 3.95 -8.38 30.61
C GLY A 30 4.92 -7.80 29.59
N LYS A 31 5.44 -8.61 28.65
CA LYS A 31 6.41 -8.20 27.63
C LYS A 31 5.75 -8.23 26.26
N LEU A 32 6.09 -7.24 25.43
CA LEU A 32 5.74 -7.27 24.03
C LEU A 32 6.45 -8.43 23.34
N SER A 33 5.69 -9.40 22.83
CA SER A 33 6.22 -10.63 22.28
C SER A 33 5.47 -11.08 21.02
N ALA A 34 6.14 -11.90 20.21
CA ALA A 34 5.51 -12.42 19.00
C ALA A 34 4.33 -13.31 19.41
N GLY A 35 3.18 -13.07 18.79
CA GLY A 35 1.91 -13.71 19.13
C GLY A 35 0.93 -12.82 19.89
N ASP A 36 1.37 -11.68 20.42
CA ASP A 36 0.48 -10.68 21.01
C ASP A 36 -0.45 -10.08 19.97
N THR A 37 -1.63 -9.63 20.39
CA THR A 37 -2.64 -9.10 19.46
C THR A 37 -2.78 -7.60 19.63
N LEU A 38 -2.48 -6.83 18.58
CA LEU A 38 -2.77 -5.42 18.49
C LEU A 38 -4.24 -5.24 18.08
N VAL A 39 -5.00 -4.51 18.90
CA VAL A 39 -6.37 -4.08 18.63
C VAL A 39 -6.35 -2.57 18.46
N VAL A 40 -6.83 -2.07 17.33
CA VAL A 40 -6.97 -0.64 17.05
C VAL A 40 -8.44 -0.29 17.10
N SER A 41 -8.78 0.76 17.86
CA SER A 41 -10.15 1.20 18.09
C SER A 41 -10.29 2.70 17.86
N GLY A 42 -11.52 3.16 17.59
CA GLY A 42 -11.82 4.58 17.43
C GLY A 42 -12.77 4.86 16.26
N GLY A 43 -12.67 6.06 15.69
CA GLY A 43 -13.56 6.51 14.62
C GLY A 43 -14.96 6.89 15.14
N ILE A 44 -15.93 7.02 14.23
CA ILE A 44 -17.27 7.56 14.53
C ILE A 44 -18.04 6.71 15.55
N THR A 45 -17.84 5.39 15.53
CA THR A 45 -18.53 4.43 16.40
C THR A 45 -17.76 4.10 17.68
N GLY A 46 -16.50 4.53 17.80
CA GLY A 46 -15.63 4.20 18.93
C GLY A 46 -15.27 2.70 19.07
N GLY A 47 -15.63 1.87 18.08
CA GLY A 47 -15.46 0.42 18.12
C GLY A 47 -14.08 -0.06 17.64
N GLU A 48 -13.89 -1.39 17.63
CA GLU A 48 -12.72 -2.04 17.04
C GLU A 48 -12.71 -1.84 15.52
N ILE A 49 -11.59 -1.33 15.00
CA ILE A 49 -11.35 -1.08 13.58
C ILE A 49 -10.48 -2.19 12.98
N SER A 50 -9.49 -2.67 13.74
CA SER A 50 -8.54 -3.66 13.24
C SER A 50 -7.97 -4.50 14.38
N ARG A 51 -7.68 -5.76 14.07
CA ARG A 51 -7.02 -6.71 14.95
C ARG A 51 -5.95 -7.47 14.21
N GLN A 52 -4.73 -7.42 14.70
CA GLN A 52 -3.57 -8.03 14.05
C GLN A 52 -2.65 -8.71 15.05
N LYS A 53 -2.19 -9.91 14.72
CA LYS A 53 -1.23 -10.65 15.54
C LYS A 53 0.19 -10.17 15.23
N LEU A 54 0.94 -9.77 16.24
CA LEU A 54 2.29 -9.27 16.11
C LEU A 54 3.25 -10.42 15.75
N THR A 55 4.01 -10.21 14.68
CA THR A 55 5.07 -11.12 14.24
C THR A 55 6.38 -10.84 14.99
N ALA A 56 7.34 -11.76 14.91
CA ALA A 56 8.68 -11.52 15.46
C ALA A 56 9.36 -10.29 14.83
N LYS A 57 9.07 -9.98 13.56
CA LYS A 57 9.58 -8.79 12.86
C LYS A 57 8.97 -7.51 13.46
N ASP A 58 7.69 -7.54 13.80
CA ASP A 58 7.01 -6.39 14.42
C ASP A 58 7.58 -6.09 15.79
N VAL A 59 7.69 -7.11 16.63
CA VAL A 59 8.22 -6.97 17.99
C VAL A 59 9.67 -6.50 17.97
N LYS A 60 10.49 -7.03 17.05
CA LYS A 60 11.86 -6.54 16.87
C LYS A 60 11.88 -5.06 16.47
N ALA A 61 11.07 -4.67 15.49
CA ALA A 61 11.02 -3.28 15.04
C ALA A 61 10.53 -2.32 16.14
N ILE A 62 9.49 -2.70 16.89
CA ILE A 62 8.92 -1.92 17.98
C ILE A 62 9.92 -1.79 19.13
N ASN A 63 10.57 -2.89 19.53
CA ASN A 63 11.57 -2.89 20.62
C ASN A 63 12.84 -2.11 20.24
N SER A 64 13.22 -2.11 18.98
CA SER A 64 14.34 -1.28 18.48
C SER A 64 13.95 0.18 18.26
N GLY A 65 12.67 0.55 18.45
CA GLY A 65 12.14 1.88 18.13
C GLY A 65 12.31 2.26 16.66
N SER A 66 12.37 1.25 15.78
CA SER A 66 12.56 1.46 14.35
C SER A 66 11.20 1.80 13.75
N THR A 67 11.04 3.07 13.44
CA THR A 67 9.80 3.75 13.04
C THR A 67 9.47 3.57 11.56
N SER A 68 10.43 3.11 10.76
CA SER A 68 10.25 2.91 9.32
C SER A 68 9.68 1.53 9.04
N SER A 69 8.40 1.46 8.70
CA SER A 69 7.83 0.34 7.94
C SER A 69 8.67 0.14 6.68
N THR A 70 9.12 -1.09 6.39
CA THR A 70 9.84 -1.35 5.13
C THR A 70 8.93 -1.02 3.94
N PRO A 71 9.45 -0.64 2.76
CA PRO A 71 8.62 -0.37 1.58
C PRO A 71 7.61 -1.49 1.28
N GLN A 72 8.02 -2.76 1.46
CA GLN A 72 7.12 -3.90 1.31
C GLN A 72 5.92 -3.86 2.28
N GLN A 73 6.13 -3.44 3.52
CA GLN A 73 5.06 -3.36 4.52
C GLN A 73 4.08 -2.24 4.21
N GLN A 74 4.58 -1.12 3.66
CA GLN A 74 3.72 -0.04 3.19
C GLN A 74 2.89 -0.50 1.99
N LEU A 75 3.49 -1.27 1.07
CA LEU A 75 2.79 -1.85 -0.05
C LEU A 75 1.67 -2.80 0.40
N ASP A 76 2.00 -3.74 1.29
CA ASP A 76 1.04 -4.73 1.81
C ASP A 76 -0.13 -4.04 2.55
N ALA A 77 0.16 -3.02 3.37
CA ALA A 77 -0.86 -2.27 4.10
C ALA A 77 -1.77 -1.46 3.14
N ASN A 78 -1.20 -0.83 2.11
CA ASN A 78 -1.99 -0.10 1.11
C ASN A 78 -2.82 -1.03 0.23
N ARG A 79 -2.33 -2.23 -0.08
CA ARG A 79 -3.11 -3.26 -0.79
C ARG A 79 -4.31 -3.70 0.05
N GLN A 80 -4.11 -4.02 1.33
CA GLN A 80 -5.22 -4.36 2.24
C GLN A 80 -6.25 -3.23 2.37
N LYS A 81 -5.80 -1.97 2.41
CA LYS A 81 -6.69 -0.81 2.43
C LYS A 81 -7.47 -0.67 1.13
N TRP A 82 -6.85 -0.91 -0.02
CA TRP A 82 -7.53 -0.89 -1.30
C TRP A 82 -8.60 -1.98 -1.37
N ASP A 83 -8.23 -3.21 -1.01
CA ASP A 83 -9.12 -4.38 -1.04
C ASP A 83 -10.34 -4.19 -0.12
N SER A 84 -10.16 -3.58 1.05
CA SER A 84 -11.26 -3.34 2.00
C SER A 84 -12.27 -2.28 1.53
N LEU A 85 -11.91 -1.43 0.57
CA LEU A 85 -12.82 -0.44 -0.02
C LEU A 85 -13.68 -1.03 -1.14
N GLY A 86 -13.32 -2.20 -1.68
CA GLY A 86 -14.09 -2.86 -2.75
C GLY A 86 -14.23 -2.01 -4.02
N ILE A 87 -13.23 -1.17 -4.33
CA ILE A 87 -13.25 -0.26 -5.48
C ILE A 87 -12.87 -1.02 -6.74
N SER A 88 -13.82 -1.16 -7.67
CA SER A 88 -13.62 -1.81 -8.97
C SER A 88 -13.75 -0.85 -10.17
N ASP A 89 -14.33 0.34 -9.95
CA ASP A 89 -14.50 1.40 -10.95
C ASP A 89 -13.77 2.68 -10.52
N TYR A 90 -12.79 3.11 -11.30
CA TYR A 90 -11.98 4.30 -11.00
C TYR A 90 -11.27 4.81 -12.26
N SER A 91 -10.60 5.95 -12.11
CA SER A 91 -9.74 6.51 -13.15
C SER A 91 -8.55 7.19 -12.52
N PHE A 92 -7.40 7.16 -13.20
CA PHE A 92 -6.19 7.80 -12.73
C PHE A 92 -5.31 8.20 -13.92
N THR A 93 -4.38 9.11 -13.67
CA THR A 93 -3.36 9.52 -14.65
C THR A 93 -2.04 8.85 -14.29
N LEU A 94 -1.50 8.04 -15.18
CA LEU A 94 -0.16 7.47 -15.05
C LEU A 94 0.84 8.38 -15.76
N GLN A 95 1.91 8.75 -15.07
CA GLN A 95 3.05 9.41 -15.69
C GLN A 95 4.34 8.74 -15.21
N ARG A 96 5.23 8.42 -16.15
CA ARG A 96 6.54 7.86 -15.85
C ARG A 96 7.58 8.96 -15.89
N SER A 97 8.37 9.07 -14.82
CA SER A 97 9.56 9.92 -14.80
C SER A 97 10.79 9.02 -14.91
N CYS A 98 11.42 9.02 -16.09
CA CYS A 98 12.62 8.26 -16.39
C CYS A 98 13.43 8.96 -17.48
N PHE A 99 14.69 8.54 -17.68
CA PHE A 99 15.52 8.94 -18.83
C PHE A 99 15.10 8.20 -20.11
N CYS A 100 13.79 8.11 -20.35
CA CYS A 100 13.20 7.48 -21.51
C CYS A 100 12.93 8.51 -22.61
N THR A 101 12.49 8.05 -23.78
CA THR A 101 12.01 8.96 -24.84
C THR A 101 10.82 9.81 -24.36
N PRO A 102 10.64 11.03 -24.88
CA PRO A 102 9.53 11.90 -24.50
C PRO A 102 8.17 11.20 -24.60
N GLU A 103 7.94 10.44 -25.68
CA GLU A 103 6.72 9.65 -25.88
C GLU A 103 6.43 8.67 -24.73
N SER A 104 7.46 8.06 -24.15
CA SER A 104 7.32 7.10 -23.05
C SER A 104 7.02 7.77 -21.70
N THR A 105 7.22 9.09 -21.61
CA THR A 105 6.99 9.90 -20.40
C THR A 105 5.69 10.69 -20.45
N ARG A 106 4.97 10.63 -21.58
CA ARG A 106 3.69 11.31 -21.74
C ARG A 106 2.67 10.81 -20.71
N PRO A 107 1.90 11.70 -20.08
CA PRO A 107 0.86 11.32 -19.14
C PRO A 107 -0.28 10.57 -19.86
N ILE A 108 -0.82 9.54 -19.21
CA ILE A 108 -1.87 8.68 -19.75
C ILE A 108 -3.05 8.64 -18.78
N ASN A 109 -4.23 9.01 -19.25
CA ASN A 109 -5.48 8.85 -18.51
C ASN A 109 -6.01 7.42 -18.71
N ILE A 110 -6.17 6.70 -17.60
CA ILE A 110 -6.59 5.30 -17.55
C ILE A 110 -7.97 5.23 -16.88
N GLN A 111 -8.90 4.52 -17.50
CA GLN A 111 -10.21 4.22 -16.93
C GLN A 111 -10.32 2.72 -16.67
N VAL A 112 -10.65 2.37 -15.44
CA VAL A 112 -10.88 0.99 -15.00
C VAL A 112 -12.36 0.83 -14.67
N ARG A 113 -12.98 -0.23 -15.21
CA ARG A 113 -14.34 -0.61 -14.90
C ARG A 113 -14.39 -2.11 -14.64
N GLY A 114 -15.04 -2.52 -13.55
CA GLY A 114 -15.07 -3.93 -13.12
C GLY A 114 -13.68 -4.57 -13.10
N ASP A 115 -12.70 -3.90 -12.48
CA ASP A 115 -11.30 -4.33 -12.37
C ASP A 115 -10.51 -4.45 -13.68
N SER A 116 -11.10 -4.06 -14.82
CA SER A 116 -10.46 -4.12 -16.13
C SER A 116 -10.25 -2.72 -16.70
N VAL A 117 -9.05 -2.46 -17.24
CA VAL A 117 -8.83 -1.22 -18.01
C VAL A 117 -9.70 -1.26 -19.26
N THR A 118 -10.58 -0.27 -19.39
CA THR A 118 -11.50 -0.12 -20.53
C THR A 118 -11.08 0.98 -21.49
N SER A 119 -10.27 1.93 -21.04
CA SER A 119 -9.71 2.98 -21.90
C SER A 119 -8.37 3.47 -21.37
N ALA A 120 -7.42 3.68 -22.28
CA ALA A 120 -6.18 4.38 -22.03
C ALA A 120 -5.98 5.44 -23.13
N ARG A 121 -5.82 6.70 -22.73
CA ARG A 121 -5.65 7.84 -23.66
C ARG A 121 -4.50 8.72 -23.22
N TYR A 122 -3.74 9.26 -24.16
CA TYR A 122 -2.78 10.30 -23.84
C TYR A 122 -3.51 11.52 -23.26
N ALA A 123 -3.03 12.03 -22.12
CA ALA A 123 -3.74 13.09 -21.41
C ALA A 123 -3.60 14.48 -22.08
N ASP A 124 -2.58 14.65 -22.92
CA ASP A 124 -2.32 15.88 -23.69
C ASP A 124 -3.15 15.96 -24.97
N THR A 125 -3.37 14.86 -25.69
CA THR A 125 -4.08 14.84 -26.99
C THR A 125 -5.45 14.18 -26.95
N GLY A 126 -5.74 13.36 -25.94
CA GLY A 126 -6.95 12.53 -25.88
C GLY A 126 -6.95 11.32 -26.82
N GLU A 127 -5.86 11.12 -27.58
CA GLU A 127 -5.69 10.01 -28.51
C GLU A 127 -5.71 8.67 -27.78
N LEU A 128 -6.41 7.69 -28.36
CA LEU A 128 -6.52 6.35 -27.79
C LEU A 128 -5.21 5.58 -27.99
N ILE A 129 -4.71 4.98 -26.91
CA ILE A 129 -3.57 4.07 -26.99
C ILE A 129 -4.10 2.71 -27.46
N PRO A 130 -3.49 2.10 -28.52
CA PRO A 130 -3.89 0.78 -28.99
C PRO A 130 -3.84 -0.28 -27.88
N ASP A 131 -4.85 -1.14 -27.84
CA ASP A 131 -4.87 -2.28 -26.92
C ASP A 131 -3.96 -3.40 -27.45
N ASP A 132 -2.82 -3.59 -26.79
CA ASP A 132 -1.80 -4.57 -27.12
C ASP A 132 -1.66 -5.68 -26.06
N ARG A 133 -2.67 -5.90 -25.21
CA ARG A 133 -2.59 -6.86 -24.08
C ARG A 133 -2.21 -8.28 -24.48
N GLN A 134 -2.64 -8.72 -25.67
CA GLN A 134 -2.38 -10.08 -26.15
C GLN A 134 -0.92 -10.28 -26.59
N THR A 135 -0.24 -9.20 -26.99
CA THR A 135 1.10 -9.24 -27.56
C THR A 135 2.16 -8.61 -26.64
N ASN A 136 1.75 -7.83 -25.65
CA ASN A 136 2.63 -7.11 -24.74
C ASN A 136 2.25 -7.29 -23.27
N LYS A 137 3.10 -7.98 -22.50
CA LYS A 137 2.90 -8.18 -21.05
C LYS A 137 2.96 -6.89 -20.25
N GLN A 138 3.63 -5.86 -20.78
CA GLN A 138 3.75 -4.54 -20.15
C GLN A 138 2.69 -3.54 -20.68
N SER A 139 1.66 -4.04 -21.37
CA SER A 139 0.56 -3.24 -21.89
C SER A 139 -0.02 -2.31 -20.81
N ILE A 140 -0.34 -1.08 -21.21
CA ILE A 140 -1.01 -0.11 -20.37
C ILE A 140 -2.38 -0.63 -19.88
N TYR A 141 -3.01 -1.50 -20.66
CA TYR A 141 -4.31 -2.09 -20.31
C TYR A 141 -4.21 -3.20 -19.25
N ASN A 142 -2.99 -3.55 -18.81
CA ASN A 142 -2.75 -4.37 -17.62
C ASN A 142 -2.59 -3.52 -16.34
N MET A 143 -2.67 -2.18 -16.42
CA MET A 143 -2.52 -1.27 -15.27
C MET A 143 -3.86 -1.01 -14.56
N ASN A 144 -4.51 -2.09 -14.12
CA ASN A 144 -5.51 -2.01 -13.05
C ASN A 144 -4.80 -1.97 -11.67
N ALA A 145 -5.55 -2.06 -10.58
CA ALA A 145 -5.04 -1.99 -9.21
C ALA A 145 -3.95 -3.05 -8.99
N ASP A 146 -4.22 -4.29 -9.37
CA ASP A 146 -3.23 -5.36 -9.31
C ASP A 146 -1.99 -5.08 -10.13
N GLY A 147 -2.15 -4.59 -11.36
CA GLY A 147 -1.04 -4.17 -12.22
C GLY A 147 -0.16 -3.11 -11.57
N VAL A 148 -0.76 -2.10 -10.94
CA VAL A 148 -0.05 -1.02 -10.24
C VAL A 148 0.66 -1.56 -9.00
N PHE A 149 -0.02 -2.33 -8.15
CA PHE A 149 0.61 -2.92 -6.97
C PHE A 149 1.76 -3.86 -7.34
N ASN A 150 1.59 -4.66 -8.40
CA ASN A 150 2.64 -5.55 -8.92
C ASN A 150 3.83 -4.76 -9.46
N LEU A 151 3.60 -3.65 -10.16
CA LEU A 151 4.67 -2.76 -10.63
C LEU A 151 5.49 -2.20 -9.47
N ILE A 152 4.83 -1.77 -8.39
CA ILE A 152 5.52 -1.26 -7.20
C ILE A 152 6.27 -2.38 -6.49
N GLU A 153 5.65 -3.57 -6.35
CA GLU A 153 6.30 -4.72 -5.75
C GLU A 153 7.59 -5.12 -6.48
N GLN A 154 7.56 -5.11 -7.82
CA GLN A 154 8.75 -5.34 -8.64
C GLN A 154 9.81 -4.26 -8.43
N GLY A 155 9.40 -2.99 -8.31
CA GLY A 155 10.31 -1.88 -7.96
C GLY A 155 11.01 -2.12 -6.62
N ILE A 156 10.26 -2.54 -5.60
CA ILE A 156 10.81 -2.87 -4.27
C ILE A 156 11.78 -4.05 -4.35
N LYS A 157 11.38 -5.14 -5.04
CA LYS A 157 12.21 -6.35 -5.18
C LYS A 157 13.49 -6.11 -5.97
N SER A 158 13.45 -5.22 -6.96
CA SER A 158 14.62 -4.83 -7.77
C SER A 158 15.51 -3.77 -7.12
N GLY A 159 15.15 -3.28 -5.93
CA GLY A 159 15.96 -2.31 -5.17
C GLY A 159 15.82 -0.87 -5.67
N ALA A 160 14.68 -0.51 -6.27
CA ALA A 160 14.41 0.88 -6.65
C ALA A 160 14.56 1.81 -5.45
N SER A 161 15.32 2.90 -5.62
CA SER A 161 15.64 3.81 -4.53
C SER A 161 14.41 4.51 -3.93
N ARG A 162 13.32 4.65 -4.72
CA ARG A 162 12.04 5.20 -4.25
C ARG A 162 10.89 4.90 -5.22
N CYS A 163 9.77 4.39 -4.71
CA CYS A 163 8.48 4.37 -5.40
C CYS A 163 7.54 5.39 -4.72
N LYS A 164 7.12 6.43 -5.44
CA LYS A 164 6.09 7.37 -4.99
C LYS A 164 4.92 7.28 -5.97
N ILE A 165 3.72 7.20 -5.42
CA ILE A 165 2.45 7.25 -6.16
C ILE A 165 1.82 8.60 -5.85
#